data_AF-A0A1X2IFL5-F1
#
_entry.id   AF-A0A1X2IFL5-F1
#
_cell.length_a   1.000
_cell.length_b   1.000
_cell.length_c   1.000
_cell.angle_alpha   90.00
_cell.angle_beta   90.00
_cell.angle_gamma   90.00
#
_symmetry.space_group_name_H-M   'P 1'
#
loop_
_entity.id
_entity.type
_entity.pdbx_description
1 polymer ?
#
loop_
_entity_poly.entity_id
_entity_poly.type
_entity_poly.pdbx_seq_one_letter_code
_entity_poly.pdbx_strand_id
1 'polypeptide(L)'
;MVLLIGQYSTGKTTLIRYLLGKSYPGEHIGVEPTTDRFIAVMNDQQNRVIPGNAAAVNQELPFGGLNQFGQAFLSKFQVSQTPSPVLENMTLIDTPGILAGDKQRVERGYDHTQVIDWFAQRADLILLMFDSHKLDISNEFQKSIQCLRGLEEKVRVVLNKSDMVNPQQLMRVYGAMMWSLGKVVQTPEVIRVYLGTFWSERPPNCFEDCRYLIEAESRDLLKDLQNLKRQAIMRKINEIIKRARNARVHALIISHLKSEMPLIGKQWKQECLLSELDQVFSKLQQRHKIPAGDLPNVDIFRTTLSAYNMDKFKPMREILFKNVDEALNYDLPRLVSSIPSIYTALEETDTINLQYASPNPTTVAEISLPSYWLIPTTDRAKYQNLFASTIAAEGIDNNMLPGEIAKSILTESGLSNDLLAQIWRLSDMSSDGFLDVDEFVIAMHLIKVAQDGVVLPEKLPLSLVPS
;
A
#
# COMPACT_ATOMS: atom_id res chain seq x y z
N MET A 1 -2.34 -13.98 -0.52
CA MET A 1 -0.95 -13.53 -0.28
C MET A 1 -0.83 -12.03 -0.51
N VAL A 2 -0.11 -11.33 0.35
CA VAL A 2 0.25 -9.91 0.18
C VAL A 2 1.76 -9.82 0.02
N LEU A 3 2.21 -9.27 -1.10
CA LEU A 3 3.63 -9.16 -1.45
C LEU A 3 4.13 -7.74 -1.15
N LEU A 4 5.16 -7.60 -0.31
CA LEU A 4 5.76 -6.30 -0.01
C LEU A 4 7.04 -6.14 -0.85
N ILE A 5 7.12 -5.13 -1.71
CA ILE A 5 8.30 -4.83 -2.54
C ILE A 5 8.75 -3.41 -2.23
N GLY A 6 10.06 -3.19 -2.10
CA GLY A 6 10.60 -1.85 -1.92
C GLY A 6 12.09 -1.87 -1.67
N GLN A 7 12.70 -0.69 -1.78
CA GLN A 7 14.13 -0.52 -1.54
C GLN A 7 14.53 -0.81 -0.09
N TYR A 8 15.83 -0.74 0.16
CA TYR A 8 16.39 -0.88 1.49
C TYR A 8 15.81 0.15 2.47
N SER A 9 15.55 -0.27 3.71
CA SER A 9 15.06 0.59 4.80
C SER A 9 13.68 1.25 4.60
N THR A 10 12.87 0.86 3.61
CA THR A 10 11.52 1.43 3.40
C THR A 10 10.48 1.01 4.45
N GLY A 11 10.82 0.07 5.34
CA GLY A 11 9.96 -0.35 6.45
C GLY A 11 9.03 -1.54 6.16
N LYS A 12 9.40 -2.44 5.22
CA LYS A 12 8.63 -3.66 4.90
C LYS A 12 8.43 -4.58 6.11
N THR A 13 9.54 -5.00 6.72
CA THR A 13 9.55 -5.83 7.93
C THR A 13 8.85 -5.14 9.11
N THR A 14 9.04 -3.81 9.25
CA THR A 14 8.36 -3.02 10.29
C THR A 14 6.84 -2.95 10.07
N LEU A 15 6.37 -2.83 8.83
CA LEU A 15 4.95 -2.89 8.51
C LEU A 15 4.35 -4.25 8.87
N ILE A 16 5.04 -5.35 8.58
CA ILE A 16 4.58 -6.69 8.98
C ILE A 16 4.46 -6.78 10.50
N ARG A 17 5.50 -6.35 11.24
CA ARG A 17 5.48 -6.32 12.70
C ARG A 17 4.34 -5.44 13.24
N TYR A 18 4.10 -4.29 12.62
CA TYR A 18 3.00 -3.39 12.96
C TYR A 18 1.64 -4.07 12.77
N LEU A 19 1.42 -4.75 11.65
CA LEU A 19 0.18 -5.49 11.36
C LEU A 19 -0.03 -6.65 12.35
N LEU A 20 1.04 -7.34 12.76
CA LEU A 20 0.96 -8.45 13.70
C LEU A 20 0.85 -8.00 15.16
N GLY A 21 1.20 -6.74 15.46
CA GLY A 21 1.31 -6.22 16.83
C GLY A 21 2.44 -6.88 17.65
N LYS A 22 3.29 -7.68 17.02
CA LYS A 22 4.37 -8.46 17.67
C LYS A 22 5.45 -8.84 16.67
N SER A 23 6.60 -9.28 17.20
CA SER A 23 7.67 -9.85 16.38
C SER A 23 7.32 -11.24 15.83
N TYR A 24 7.93 -11.61 14.71
CA TYR A 24 7.81 -12.95 14.12
C TYR A 24 9.17 -13.65 13.96
N PRO A 25 9.21 -15.00 13.97
CA PRO A 25 10.48 -15.74 13.86
C PRO A 25 11.27 -15.40 12.60
N GLY A 26 12.55 -15.11 12.75
CA GLY A 26 13.43 -14.76 11.62
C GLY A 26 13.26 -13.33 11.10
N GLU A 27 12.43 -12.48 11.74
CA GLU A 27 12.43 -11.04 11.45
C GLU A 27 13.80 -10.42 11.77
N HIS A 28 14.25 -9.50 10.92
CA HIS A 28 15.47 -8.73 11.14
C HIS A 28 15.21 -7.27 10.74
N ILE A 29 15.19 -6.37 11.71
CA ILE A 29 15.00 -4.93 11.50
C ILE A 29 16.34 -4.23 11.77
N GLY A 30 16.91 -3.57 10.77
CA GLY A 30 18.14 -2.80 10.91
C GLY A 30 18.34 -1.77 9.81
N VAL A 31 19.29 -0.85 10.05
CA VAL A 31 19.63 0.27 9.14
C VAL A 31 20.57 -0.13 8.00
N GLU A 32 21.33 -1.22 8.16
CA GLU A 32 22.19 -1.83 7.14
C GLU A 32 21.46 -2.90 6.33
N PRO A 33 22.03 -3.47 5.24
CA PRO A 33 21.52 -4.63 4.49
C PRO A 33 21.24 -5.92 5.30
N THR A 34 20.37 -5.86 6.31
CA THR A 34 19.92 -6.92 7.22
C THR A 34 19.00 -8.00 6.63
N THR A 35 18.12 -7.68 5.66
CA THR A 35 17.18 -8.66 5.07
C THR A 35 17.63 -9.04 3.68
N ASP A 36 18.36 -10.15 3.59
CA ASP A 36 18.82 -10.78 2.35
C ASP A 36 17.93 -11.96 1.90
N ARG A 37 16.83 -12.20 2.63
CA ARG A 37 15.93 -13.35 2.44
C ARG A 37 14.51 -12.95 2.10
N PHE A 38 13.87 -13.79 1.28
CA PHE A 38 12.42 -13.79 1.15
C PHE A 38 11.83 -14.53 2.35
N ILE A 39 10.87 -13.92 3.04
CA ILE A 39 10.23 -14.49 4.22
C ILE A 39 8.72 -14.57 3.96
N ALA A 40 8.19 -15.79 3.90
CA ALA A 40 6.76 -16.02 3.89
C ALA A 40 6.25 -16.14 5.33
N VAL A 41 5.54 -15.13 5.82
CA VAL A 41 4.97 -15.09 7.17
C VAL A 41 3.55 -15.66 7.14
N MET A 42 3.35 -16.78 7.83
CA MET A 42 2.14 -17.61 7.78
C MET A 42 1.62 -17.92 9.18
N ASN A 43 0.32 -18.21 9.28
CA ASN A 43 -0.27 -18.65 10.54
C ASN A 43 0.15 -20.08 10.86
N ASP A 44 0.40 -20.34 12.14
CA ASP A 44 0.56 -21.67 12.71
C ASP A 44 0.38 -21.60 14.23
N GLN A 45 0.10 -22.71 14.88
CA GLN A 45 -0.01 -22.79 16.34
C GLN A 45 1.35 -22.60 17.04
N GLN A 46 2.45 -22.86 16.33
CA GLN A 46 3.81 -22.78 16.88
C GLN A 46 4.64 -21.71 16.18
N ASN A 47 5.49 -21.04 16.96
CA ASN A 47 6.54 -20.20 16.42
C ASN A 47 7.65 -21.07 15.83
N ARG A 48 7.78 -21.10 14.49
CA ARG A 48 8.84 -21.87 13.83
C ARG A 48 9.34 -21.21 12.55
N VAL A 49 10.58 -21.53 12.18
CA VAL A 49 11.17 -21.16 10.90
C VAL A 49 11.41 -22.43 10.10
N ILE A 50 10.88 -22.48 8.88
CA ILE A 50 11.11 -23.58 7.93
C ILE A 50 12.05 -23.07 6.82
N PRO A 51 13.24 -23.66 6.66
CA PRO A 51 14.15 -23.30 5.57
C PRO A 51 13.53 -23.54 4.18
N GLY A 52 13.89 -22.72 3.19
CA GLY A 52 13.29 -22.75 1.86
C GLY A 52 13.36 -24.11 1.16
N ASN A 53 14.45 -24.85 1.33
CA ASN A 53 14.59 -26.23 0.82
C ASN A 53 13.52 -27.17 1.38
N ALA A 54 13.23 -27.08 2.68
CA ALA A 54 12.18 -27.89 3.32
C ALA A 54 10.79 -27.39 2.92
N ALA A 55 10.61 -26.07 2.80
CA ALA A 55 9.34 -25.46 2.40
C ALA A 55 8.94 -25.84 0.96
N ALA A 56 9.91 -25.96 0.04
CA ALA A 56 9.65 -26.30 -1.36
C ALA A 56 9.32 -27.79 -1.61
N VAL A 57 9.57 -28.68 -0.63
CA VAL A 57 9.17 -30.10 -0.71
C VAL A 57 7.94 -30.43 0.11
N ASN A 58 7.53 -29.54 1.02
CA ASN A 58 6.35 -29.74 1.84
C ASN A 58 5.07 -29.56 1.00
N GLN A 59 4.25 -30.62 0.91
CA GLN A 59 3.00 -30.61 0.15
C GLN A 59 1.90 -29.77 0.79
N GLU A 60 1.99 -29.46 2.08
CA GLU A 60 1.05 -28.59 2.80
C GLU A 60 1.31 -27.10 2.51
N LEU A 61 2.50 -26.75 1.99
CA LEU A 61 2.89 -25.37 1.73
C LEU A 61 2.79 -25.02 0.24
N PRO A 62 2.31 -23.82 -0.12
CA PRO A 62 2.11 -23.41 -1.52
C PRO A 62 3.40 -23.00 -2.24
N PHE A 63 4.57 -23.50 -1.80
CA PHE A 63 5.88 -23.07 -2.26
C PHE A 63 6.63 -24.10 -3.10
N GLY A 64 6.00 -25.22 -3.46
CA GLY A 64 6.62 -26.27 -4.28
C GLY A 64 7.12 -25.80 -5.65
N GLY A 65 6.47 -24.76 -6.22
CA GLY A 65 6.90 -24.15 -7.47
C GLY A 65 8.22 -23.38 -7.39
N LEU A 66 8.71 -23.05 -6.18
CA LEU A 66 9.98 -22.33 -6.00
C LEU A 66 11.21 -23.18 -6.32
N ASN A 67 11.06 -24.51 -6.43
CA ASN A 67 12.14 -25.42 -6.84
C ASN A 67 12.77 -25.03 -8.20
N GLN A 68 12.01 -24.38 -9.08
CA GLN A 68 12.51 -23.93 -10.39
C GLN A 68 13.65 -22.90 -10.30
N PHE A 69 13.77 -22.18 -9.18
CA PHE A 69 14.82 -21.17 -8.97
C PHE A 69 16.12 -21.75 -8.39
N GLY A 70 16.12 -23.05 -8.06
CA GLY A 70 17.31 -23.77 -7.63
C GLY A 70 17.80 -23.45 -6.21
N GLN A 71 18.89 -24.12 -5.82
CA GLN A 71 19.43 -24.10 -4.46
C GLN A 71 19.88 -22.71 -3.99
N ALA A 72 20.45 -21.91 -4.89
CA ALA A 72 20.91 -20.55 -4.56
C ALA A 72 19.76 -19.70 -4.01
N PHE A 73 18.60 -19.71 -4.67
CA PHE A 73 17.41 -19.02 -4.19
C PHE A 73 16.82 -19.67 -2.93
N LEU A 74 16.65 -21.00 -2.91
CA LEU A 74 16.02 -21.70 -1.79
C LEU A 74 16.80 -21.53 -0.48
N SER A 75 18.13 -21.33 -0.55
CA SER A 75 18.97 -20.98 0.60
C SER A 75 18.67 -19.58 1.16
N LYS A 76 18.05 -18.70 0.36
CA LYS A 76 17.64 -17.32 0.68
C LYS A 76 16.12 -17.17 0.79
N PHE A 77 15.38 -18.28 0.86
CA PHE A 77 13.94 -18.30 1.15
C PHE A 77 13.70 -18.99 2.49
N GLN A 78 12.71 -18.51 3.24
CA GLN A 78 12.24 -19.19 4.45
C GLN A 78 10.76 -18.92 4.68
N VAL A 79 10.11 -19.84 5.40
CA VAL A 79 8.76 -19.66 5.91
C VAL A 79 8.86 -19.39 7.41
N SER A 80 8.26 -18.30 7.84
CA SER A 80 8.12 -17.94 9.25
C SER A 80 6.68 -18.18 9.68
N GLN A 81 6.49 -18.98 10.71
CA GLN A 81 5.19 -19.35 11.22
C GLN A 81 5.01 -18.81 12.63
N THR A 82 3.86 -18.17 12.88
CA THR A 82 3.49 -17.65 14.19
C THR A 82 1.97 -17.58 14.33
N PRO A 83 1.40 -17.82 15.53
CA PRO A 83 -0.03 -17.73 15.73
C PRO A 83 -0.47 -16.26 15.67
N SER A 84 -1.31 -15.92 14.70
CA SER A 84 -1.85 -14.57 14.58
C SER A 84 -3.22 -14.58 13.88
N PRO A 85 -4.25 -13.94 14.46
CA PRO A 85 -5.55 -13.78 13.80
C PRO A 85 -5.46 -13.12 12.42
N VAL A 86 -4.49 -12.21 12.24
CA VAL A 86 -4.23 -11.56 10.95
C VAL A 86 -3.80 -12.61 9.91
N LEU A 87 -2.93 -13.54 10.31
CA LEU A 87 -2.35 -14.53 9.41
C LEU A 87 -3.31 -15.68 9.08
N GLU A 88 -4.39 -15.87 9.84
CA GLU A 88 -5.43 -16.87 9.53
C GLU A 88 -6.05 -16.62 8.15
N ASN A 89 -6.16 -15.34 7.78
CA ASN A 89 -6.85 -14.91 6.56
C ASN A 89 -5.88 -14.39 5.49
N MET A 90 -4.58 -14.26 5.79
CA MET A 90 -3.58 -13.83 4.80
C MET A 90 -2.17 -14.36 5.09
N THR A 91 -1.38 -14.49 4.04
CA THR A 91 0.06 -14.72 4.12
C THR A 91 0.78 -13.48 3.65
N LEU A 92 1.72 -12.98 4.45
CA LEU A 92 2.54 -11.81 4.14
C LEU A 92 3.88 -12.29 3.57
N ILE A 93 4.32 -11.74 2.44
CA ILE A 93 5.61 -12.05 1.83
C ILE A 93 6.51 -10.82 1.99
N ASP A 94 7.47 -10.90 2.91
CA ASP A 94 8.54 -9.92 3.04
C ASP A 94 9.62 -10.21 2.00
N THR A 95 10.04 -9.19 1.26
CA THR A 95 11.08 -9.33 0.23
C THR A 95 12.38 -8.66 0.67
N PRO A 96 13.54 -9.14 0.19
CA PRO A 96 14.81 -8.45 0.39
C PRO A 96 14.73 -7.00 -0.10
N GLY A 97 15.39 -6.08 0.62
CA GLY A 97 15.50 -4.70 0.15
C GLY A 97 16.19 -4.62 -1.21
N ILE A 98 15.58 -3.90 -2.16
CA ILE A 98 16.23 -3.61 -3.45
C ILE A 98 17.32 -2.56 -3.22
N LEU A 99 18.53 -2.84 -3.69
CA LEU A 99 19.71 -2.01 -3.44
C LEU A 99 19.69 -0.79 -4.35
N ALA A 100 20.09 0.37 -3.81
CA ALA A 100 20.25 1.59 -4.59
C ALA A 100 21.63 1.59 -5.27
N GLY A 101 21.67 1.35 -6.58
CA GLY A 101 22.86 1.53 -7.41
C GLY A 101 23.45 0.26 -8.03
N ASP A 102 24.18 0.44 -9.15
CA ASP A 102 24.66 -0.66 -9.99
C ASP A 102 25.88 -1.44 -9.43
N LYS A 103 26.50 -0.96 -8.34
CA LYS A 103 27.75 -1.52 -7.79
C LYS A 103 27.57 -2.77 -6.91
N GLN A 104 26.33 -3.13 -6.56
CA GLN A 104 26.00 -4.34 -5.81
C GLN A 104 25.19 -5.35 -6.64
N ARG A 105 25.34 -5.32 -7.98
CA ARG A 105 24.79 -6.36 -8.88
C ARG A 105 25.40 -7.75 -8.68
N VAL A 106 26.41 -7.87 -7.82
CA VAL A 106 27.19 -9.10 -7.60
C VAL A 106 26.64 -9.82 -6.36
N GLU A 107 26.40 -11.13 -6.50
CA GLU A 107 26.23 -12.13 -5.42
C GLU A 107 24.84 -12.46 -4.81
N ARG A 108 23.69 -12.25 -5.50
CA ARG A 108 22.45 -12.96 -5.06
C ARG A 108 22.45 -14.45 -5.42
N GLY A 109 23.08 -14.81 -6.54
CA GLY A 109 23.09 -16.20 -7.04
C GLY A 109 21.75 -16.68 -7.64
N TYR A 110 20.74 -15.80 -7.72
CA TYR A 110 19.45 -16.06 -8.37
C TYR A 110 18.92 -14.80 -9.05
N ASP A 111 17.99 -14.98 -10.00
CA ASP A 111 17.30 -13.87 -10.65
C ASP A 111 16.17 -13.33 -9.76
N HIS A 112 16.47 -12.22 -9.05
CA HIS A 112 15.53 -11.59 -8.14
C HIS A 112 14.24 -11.13 -8.83
N THR A 113 14.35 -10.63 -10.06
CA THR A 113 13.23 -10.10 -10.83
C THR A 113 12.25 -11.21 -11.19
N GLN A 114 12.74 -12.38 -11.61
CA GLN A 114 11.89 -13.54 -11.90
C GLN A 114 11.19 -14.10 -10.64
N VAL A 115 11.86 -14.06 -9.48
CA VAL A 115 11.24 -14.47 -8.22
C VAL A 115 10.11 -13.51 -7.83
N ILE A 116 10.33 -12.19 -7.96
CA ILE A 116 9.28 -11.19 -7.73
C ILE A 116 8.09 -11.44 -8.65
N ASP A 117 8.31 -11.64 -9.95
CA ASP A 117 7.25 -11.95 -10.92
C ASP A 117 6.44 -13.19 -10.49
N TRP A 118 7.13 -14.25 -10.05
CA TRP A 118 6.47 -15.47 -9.59
C TRP A 118 5.54 -15.25 -8.39
N PHE A 119 5.98 -14.46 -7.40
CA PHE A 119 5.15 -14.10 -6.26
C PHE A 119 4.04 -13.13 -6.66
N ALA A 120 4.33 -12.14 -7.50
CA ALA A 120 3.39 -11.12 -7.95
C ALA A 120 2.19 -11.75 -8.68
N GLN A 121 2.44 -12.72 -9.56
CA GLN A 121 1.38 -13.46 -10.26
C GLN A 121 0.45 -14.22 -9.31
N ARG A 122 0.92 -14.61 -8.12
CA ARG A 122 0.14 -15.38 -7.13
C ARG A 122 -0.35 -14.53 -5.96
N ALA A 123 0.11 -13.29 -5.87
CA ALA A 123 -0.31 -12.37 -4.84
C ALA A 123 -1.73 -11.87 -5.14
N ASP A 124 -2.49 -11.64 -4.08
CA ASP A 124 -3.78 -10.96 -4.15
C ASP A 124 -3.56 -9.44 -4.11
N LEU A 125 -2.54 -8.98 -3.38
CA LEU A 125 -2.17 -7.56 -3.23
C LEU A 125 -0.65 -7.42 -3.28
N ILE A 126 -0.18 -6.35 -3.91
CA ILE A 126 1.23 -6.00 -4.00
C ILE A 126 1.41 -4.60 -3.42
N LEU A 127 2.15 -4.49 -2.32
CA LEU A 127 2.50 -3.22 -1.69
C LEU A 127 3.88 -2.77 -2.20
N LEU A 128 3.89 -1.72 -3.02
CA LEU A 128 5.10 -1.01 -3.43
C LEU A 128 5.44 0.06 -2.38
N MET A 129 6.47 -0.18 -1.58
CA MET A 129 6.86 0.68 -0.47
C MET A 129 7.98 1.63 -0.84
N PHE A 130 7.76 2.91 -0.54
CA PHE A 130 8.71 4.02 -0.67
C PHE A 130 8.97 4.68 0.68
N ASP A 131 10.13 5.29 0.84
CA ASP A 131 10.50 6.09 2.01
C ASP A 131 10.34 7.58 1.65
N SER A 132 9.58 8.33 2.45
CA SER A 132 9.36 9.77 2.25
C SER A 132 10.65 10.61 2.36
N HIS A 133 11.66 10.11 3.09
CA HIS A 133 12.92 10.80 3.32
C HIS A 133 13.95 10.49 2.22
N LYS A 134 13.88 9.28 1.64
CA LYS A 134 14.82 8.78 0.62
C LYS A 134 14.05 8.24 -0.58
N LEU A 135 13.65 9.14 -1.48
CA LEU A 135 13.04 8.75 -2.73
C LEU A 135 14.13 8.52 -3.80
N ASP A 136 14.44 7.25 -4.04
CA ASP A 136 15.24 6.82 -5.19
C ASP A 136 14.51 5.66 -5.89
N ILE A 137 14.53 5.65 -7.23
CA ILE A 137 14.02 4.51 -8.01
C ILE A 137 15.17 3.98 -8.85
N SER A 138 16.02 3.20 -8.19
CA SER A 138 17.14 2.50 -8.81
C SER A 138 16.73 1.64 -10.02
N ASN A 139 17.66 1.37 -10.93
CA ASN A 139 17.44 0.54 -12.12
C ASN A 139 16.86 -0.86 -11.78
N GLU A 140 17.34 -1.50 -10.70
CA GLU A 140 16.81 -2.81 -10.27
C GLU A 140 15.36 -2.70 -9.76
N PHE A 141 15.02 -1.60 -9.07
CA PHE A 141 13.66 -1.35 -8.61
C PHE A 141 12.73 -1.08 -9.80
N GLN A 142 13.18 -0.31 -10.79
CA GLN A 142 12.43 -0.11 -12.04
C GLN A 142 12.14 -1.44 -12.75
N LYS A 143 13.13 -2.34 -12.86
CA LYS A 143 12.93 -3.67 -13.44
C LYS A 143 11.91 -4.50 -12.65
N SER A 144 11.97 -4.44 -11.33
CA SER A 144 11.01 -5.14 -10.46
C SER A 144 9.58 -4.61 -10.64
N ILE A 145 9.43 -3.28 -10.80
CA ILE A 145 8.12 -2.65 -11.07
C ILE A 145 7.63 -2.99 -12.48
N GLN A 146 8.51 -3.05 -13.48
CA GLN A 146 8.16 -3.44 -14.86
C GLN A 146 7.60 -4.87 -14.93
N CYS A 147 8.03 -5.78 -14.06
CA CYS A 147 7.44 -7.12 -13.96
C CYS A 147 6.01 -7.14 -13.43
N LEU A 148 5.53 -6.04 -12.85
CA LEU A 148 4.15 -5.91 -12.38
C LEU A 148 3.19 -5.47 -13.49
N ARG A 149 3.68 -5.33 -14.73
CA ARG A 149 2.84 -4.97 -15.88
C ARG A 149 1.78 -6.05 -16.12
N GLY A 150 0.52 -5.62 -16.27
CA GLY A 150 -0.65 -6.49 -16.36
C GLY A 150 -1.19 -6.96 -15.01
N LEU A 151 -0.59 -6.53 -13.89
CA LEU A 151 -1.02 -6.79 -12.50
C LEU A 151 -1.36 -5.50 -11.74
N GLU A 152 -1.52 -4.37 -12.45
CA GLU A 152 -1.67 -3.02 -11.88
C GLU A 152 -2.85 -2.92 -10.91
N GLU A 153 -3.94 -3.65 -11.18
CA GLU A 153 -5.15 -3.69 -10.33
C GLU A 153 -4.86 -4.15 -8.88
N LYS A 154 -3.83 -4.98 -8.71
CA LYS A 154 -3.40 -5.52 -7.41
C LYS A 154 -2.33 -4.66 -6.73
N VAL A 155 -1.81 -3.65 -7.41
CA VAL A 155 -0.72 -2.82 -6.88
C VAL A 155 -1.31 -1.67 -6.04
N ARG A 156 -0.73 -1.47 -4.86
CA ARG A 156 -0.91 -0.27 -4.04
C ARG A 156 0.45 0.27 -3.68
N VAL A 157 0.58 1.59 -3.72
CA VAL A 157 1.82 2.26 -3.34
C VAL A 157 1.67 2.75 -1.90
N VAL A 158 2.72 2.60 -1.10
CA VAL A 158 2.78 3.10 0.27
C VAL A 158 3.97 4.03 0.39
N LEU A 159 3.72 5.32 0.61
CA LEU A 159 4.74 6.30 0.94
C LEU A 159 4.89 6.31 2.46
N ASN A 160 5.81 5.47 2.94
CA ASN A 160 6.02 5.24 4.36
C ASN A 160 6.88 6.36 4.99
N LYS A 161 6.87 6.43 6.32
CA LYS A 161 7.59 7.44 7.12
C LYS A 161 7.15 8.87 6.79
N SER A 162 5.89 9.05 6.37
CA SER A 162 5.40 10.36 5.91
C SER A 162 5.46 11.46 6.98
N ASP A 163 5.60 11.09 8.25
CA ASP A 163 5.81 12.00 9.39
C ASP A 163 7.28 12.45 9.57
N MET A 164 8.23 11.92 8.80
CA MET A 164 9.66 12.32 8.87
C MET A 164 10.00 13.54 8.02
N VAL A 165 9.02 14.07 7.29
CA VAL A 165 9.18 15.22 6.38
C VAL A 165 8.08 16.23 6.64
N ASN A 166 8.39 17.51 6.48
CA ASN A 166 7.39 18.56 6.60
C ASN A 166 6.39 18.53 5.42
N PRO A 167 5.24 19.22 5.50
CA PRO A 167 4.19 19.16 4.48
C PRO A 167 4.66 19.54 3.06
N GLN A 168 5.53 20.56 2.94
CA GLN A 168 6.04 21.00 1.64
C GLN A 168 6.95 19.95 1.02
N GLN A 169 7.82 19.34 1.81
CA GLN A 169 8.70 18.27 1.37
C GLN A 169 7.91 17.01 1.03
N LEU A 170 6.89 16.67 1.83
CA LEU A 170 5.98 15.56 1.55
C LEU A 170 5.35 15.69 0.17
N MET A 171 4.84 16.88 -0.16
CA MET A 171 4.25 17.13 -1.48
C MET A 171 5.27 17.03 -2.63
N ARG A 172 6.49 17.52 -2.43
CA ARG A 172 7.57 17.38 -3.43
C ARG A 172 7.94 15.93 -3.67
N VAL A 173 8.06 15.14 -2.60
CA VAL A 173 8.40 13.72 -2.67
C VAL A 173 7.27 12.90 -3.30
N TYR A 174 6.02 13.18 -2.91
CA TYR A 174 4.85 12.56 -3.53
C TYR A 174 4.80 12.82 -5.04
N GLY A 175 4.98 14.08 -5.46
CA GLY A 175 5.01 14.46 -6.87
C GLY A 175 6.15 13.79 -7.65
N ALA A 176 7.36 13.77 -7.09
CA ALA A 176 8.52 13.11 -7.69
C ALA A 176 8.33 11.59 -7.82
N MET A 177 7.69 10.96 -6.84
CA MET A 177 7.36 9.53 -6.86
C MET A 177 6.36 9.22 -7.96
N MET A 178 5.25 9.97 -8.04
CA MET A 178 4.23 9.76 -9.07
C MET A 178 4.77 9.99 -10.48
N TRP A 179 5.61 11.01 -10.66
CA TRP A 179 6.29 11.26 -11.93
C TRP A 179 7.18 10.08 -12.34
N SER A 180 7.95 9.53 -11.40
CA SER A 180 8.84 8.40 -11.68
C SER A 180 8.06 7.10 -11.93
N LEU A 181 7.01 6.83 -11.15
CA LEU A 181 6.12 5.68 -11.36
C LEU A 181 5.41 5.74 -12.71
N GLY A 182 4.92 6.92 -13.11
CA GLY A 182 4.24 7.10 -14.40
C GLY A 182 5.12 6.72 -15.60
N LYS A 183 6.44 6.95 -15.52
CA LYS A 183 7.40 6.53 -16.55
C LYS A 183 7.59 5.02 -16.63
N VAL A 184 7.43 4.32 -15.52
CA VAL A 184 7.78 2.90 -15.38
C VAL A 184 6.58 1.99 -15.61
N VAL A 185 5.41 2.32 -15.05
CA VAL A 185 4.22 1.45 -15.10
C VAL A 185 3.52 1.52 -16.47
N GLN A 186 3.67 2.60 -17.24
CA GLN A 186 3.12 2.75 -18.59
C GLN A 186 1.62 2.39 -18.71
N THR A 187 0.84 2.75 -17.69
CA THR A 187 -0.62 2.61 -17.67
C THR A 187 -1.26 3.99 -17.59
N PRO A 188 -2.41 4.23 -18.26
CA PRO A 188 -3.17 5.47 -18.08
C PRO A 188 -3.86 5.54 -16.70
N GLU A 189 -3.93 4.43 -15.96
CA GLU A 189 -4.60 4.37 -14.66
C GLU A 189 -3.68 4.87 -13.53
N VAL A 190 -4.21 5.74 -12.67
CA VAL A 190 -3.45 6.26 -11.52
C VAL A 190 -3.46 5.23 -10.39
N ILE A 191 -2.28 4.76 -9.99
CA ILE A 191 -2.16 3.85 -8.85
C ILE A 191 -2.45 4.59 -7.54
N ARG A 192 -3.28 3.98 -6.68
CA ARG A 192 -3.55 4.48 -5.33
C ARG A 192 -2.28 4.47 -4.47
N VAL A 193 -1.92 5.64 -3.95
CA VAL A 193 -0.81 5.84 -3.00
C VAL A 193 -1.36 6.10 -1.60
N TYR A 194 -0.97 5.31 -0.61
CA TYR A 194 -1.26 5.57 0.80
C TYR A 194 -0.11 6.29 1.47
N LEU A 195 -0.39 7.38 2.18
CA LEU A 195 0.55 7.97 3.12
C LEU A 195 0.52 7.17 4.42
N GLY A 196 1.67 6.77 4.94
CA GLY A 196 1.69 5.93 6.14
C GLY A 196 2.92 6.09 7.01
N THR A 197 2.75 5.70 8.27
CA THR A 197 3.78 5.75 9.31
C THR A 197 3.65 4.52 10.21
N PHE A 198 4.22 3.41 9.74
CA PHE A 198 4.08 2.10 10.40
C PHE A 198 5.24 1.82 11.35
N TRP A 199 5.40 2.68 12.35
CA TRP A 199 6.44 2.56 13.37
C TRP A 199 6.02 1.59 14.47
N SER A 200 6.94 0.77 14.98
CA SER A 200 6.71 0.05 16.24
C SER A 200 6.83 0.98 17.44
N GLU A 201 7.78 1.92 17.37
CA GLU A 201 7.99 2.99 18.34
C GLU A 201 8.16 4.29 17.58
N ARG A 202 7.39 5.31 17.93
CA ARG A 202 7.39 6.59 17.22
C ARG A 202 8.69 7.34 17.49
N PRO A 203 9.45 7.75 16.45
CA PRO A 203 10.68 8.51 16.67
C PRO A 203 10.39 9.91 17.23
N PRO A 204 11.34 10.53 17.95
CA PRO A 204 11.13 11.81 18.62
C PRO A 204 11.02 13.01 17.65
N ASN A 205 11.54 12.89 16.42
CA ASN A 205 11.67 14.00 15.48
C ASN A 205 10.60 13.97 14.37
N CYS A 206 9.39 13.53 14.68
CA CYS A 206 8.27 13.50 13.73
C CYS A 206 7.60 14.88 13.58
N PHE A 207 7.17 15.20 12.37
CA PHE A 207 6.25 16.30 12.10
C PHE A 207 4.81 15.87 12.40
N GLU A 208 4.01 16.78 12.96
CA GLU A 208 2.62 16.54 13.36
C GLU A 208 1.61 17.20 12.40
N ASP A 209 2.06 18.12 11.55
CA ASP A 209 1.20 18.96 10.70
C ASP A 209 0.26 18.14 9.79
N CYS A 210 0.71 16.98 9.31
CA CYS A 210 -0.05 16.08 8.44
C CYS A 210 -0.61 14.84 9.15
N ARG A 211 -0.57 14.78 10.49
CA ARG A 211 -0.93 13.58 11.26
C ARG A 211 -2.31 13.04 10.89
N TYR A 212 -3.33 13.90 10.89
CA TYR A 212 -4.70 13.49 10.56
C TYR A 212 -4.80 12.84 9.18
N LEU A 213 -4.14 13.42 8.17
CA LEU A 213 -4.11 12.89 6.81
C LEU A 213 -3.41 11.52 6.78
N ILE A 214 -2.23 11.43 7.39
CA ILE A 214 -1.43 10.19 7.44
C ILE A 214 -2.19 9.07 8.16
N GLU A 215 -2.88 9.37 9.26
CA GLU A 215 -3.70 8.41 10.00
C GLU A 215 -4.95 7.98 9.21
N ALA A 216 -5.60 8.91 8.51
CA ALA A 216 -6.73 8.59 7.62
C ALA A 216 -6.28 7.64 6.50
N GLU A 217 -5.18 7.95 5.83
CA GLU A 217 -4.60 7.14 4.76
C GLU A 217 -4.12 5.76 5.25
N SER A 218 -3.52 5.71 6.44
CA SER A 218 -3.13 4.45 7.09
C SER A 218 -4.34 3.58 7.41
N ARG A 219 -5.44 4.17 7.91
CA ARG A 219 -6.70 3.44 8.15
C ARG A 219 -7.29 2.90 6.85
N ASP A 220 -7.21 3.64 5.76
CA ASP A 220 -7.70 3.18 4.47
C ASP A 220 -6.87 2.01 3.90
N LEU A 221 -5.55 2.01 4.10
CA LEU A 221 -4.72 0.85 3.76
C LEU A 221 -5.13 -0.39 4.58
N LEU A 222 -5.33 -0.22 5.89
CA LEU A 222 -5.74 -1.33 6.77
C LEU A 222 -7.12 -1.89 6.38
N LYS A 223 -8.06 -1.02 6.01
CA LYS A 223 -9.36 -1.45 5.47
C LYS A 223 -9.20 -2.23 4.15
N ASP A 224 -8.32 -1.80 3.25
CA ASP A 224 -8.06 -2.53 1.99
C ASP A 224 -7.47 -3.92 2.28
N LEU A 225 -6.53 -4.01 3.23
CA LEU A 225 -5.95 -5.28 3.72
C LEU A 225 -7.00 -6.21 4.35
N GLN A 226 -7.90 -5.69 5.17
CA GLN A 226 -9.00 -6.46 5.77
C GLN A 226 -9.99 -6.97 4.71
N ASN A 227 -10.28 -6.15 3.70
CA ASN A 227 -11.18 -6.51 2.62
C ASN A 227 -10.58 -7.53 1.62
N LEU A 228 -9.30 -7.88 1.74
CA LEU A 228 -8.65 -8.85 0.85
C LEU A 228 -9.35 -10.20 0.81
N LYS A 229 -9.79 -10.73 1.95
CA LYS A 229 -10.49 -12.03 2.01
C LYS A 229 -11.75 -12.01 1.15
N ARG A 230 -12.54 -10.93 1.27
CA ARG A 230 -13.75 -10.72 0.45
C ARG A 230 -13.37 -10.62 -1.01
N GLN A 231 -12.42 -9.74 -1.35
CA GLN A 231 -12.06 -9.51 -2.73
C GLN A 231 -11.32 -10.69 -3.38
N ALA A 232 -10.65 -11.56 -2.62
CA ALA A 232 -9.88 -12.69 -3.14
C ALA A 232 -10.75 -13.67 -3.93
N ILE A 233 -11.99 -13.93 -3.50
CA ILE A 233 -12.91 -14.81 -4.23
C ILE A 233 -13.23 -14.21 -5.60
N MET A 234 -13.65 -12.94 -5.63
CA MET A 234 -13.94 -12.23 -6.89
C MET A 234 -12.72 -12.16 -7.79
N ARG A 235 -11.53 -11.88 -7.24
CA ARG A 235 -10.27 -11.82 -8.01
C ARG A 235 -9.94 -13.18 -8.63
N LYS A 236 -10.04 -14.27 -7.87
CA LYS A 236 -9.81 -15.63 -8.40
C LYS A 236 -10.78 -15.98 -9.51
N ILE A 237 -12.05 -15.59 -9.39
CA ILE A 237 -13.04 -15.81 -10.45
C ILE A 237 -12.68 -14.99 -11.69
N ASN A 238 -12.32 -13.72 -11.53
CA ASN A 238 -11.87 -12.87 -12.64
C ASN A 238 -10.62 -13.45 -13.33
N GLU A 239 -9.67 -13.99 -12.57
CA GLU A 239 -8.50 -14.68 -13.11
C GLU A 239 -8.87 -15.95 -13.88
N ILE A 240 -9.81 -16.75 -13.36
CA ILE A 240 -10.32 -17.94 -14.07
C ILE A 240 -10.99 -17.52 -15.39
N ILE A 241 -11.81 -16.47 -15.38
CA ILE A 241 -12.45 -15.92 -16.58
C ILE A 241 -11.38 -15.49 -17.60
N LYS A 242 -10.41 -14.68 -17.18
CA LYS A 242 -9.31 -14.19 -18.03
C LYS A 242 -8.52 -15.36 -18.62
N ARG A 243 -8.18 -16.35 -17.80
CA ARG A 243 -7.42 -17.53 -18.23
C ARG A 243 -8.22 -18.42 -19.18
N ALA A 244 -9.51 -18.62 -18.94
CA ALA A 244 -10.38 -19.40 -19.81
C ALA A 244 -10.53 -18.72 -21.19
N ARG A 245 -10.69 -17.40 -21.24
CA ARG A 245 -10.69 -16.62 -22.50
C ARG A 245 -9.36 -16.77 -23.24
N ASN A 246 -8.23 -16.56 -22.56
CA ASN A 246 -6.91 -16.70 -23.16
C ASN A 246 -6.65 -18.12 -23.68
N ALA A 247 -7.04 -19.15 -22.93
CA ALA A 247 -6.92 -20.54 -23.34
C ALA A 247 -7.78 -20.86 -24.57
N ARG A 248 -9.00 -20.33 -24.62
CA ARG A 248 -9.90 -20.45 -25.77
C ARG A 248 -9.32 -19.78 -27.01
N VAL A 249 -8.83 -18.53 -26.89
CA VAL A 249 -8.19 -17.80 -28.00
C VAL A 249 -6.95 -18.53 -28.50
N HIS A 250 -6.09 -19.00 -27.59
CA HIS A 250 -4.93 -19.81 -27.94
C HIS A 250 -5.31 -21.09 -28.70
N ALA A 251 -6.34 -21.80 -28.21
CA ALA A 251 -6.83 -23.00 -28.87
C ALA A 251 -7.38 -22.71 -30.28
N LEU A 252 -8.07 -21.58 -30.50
CA LEU A 252 -8.53 -21.15 -31.82
C LEU A 252 -7.35 -20.90 -32.77
N ILE A 253 -6.33 -20.19 -32.31
CA ILE A 253 -5.11 -19.89 -33.09
C ILE A 253 -4.44 -21.20 -33.52
N ILE A 254 -4.15 -22.10 -32.56
CA ILE A 254 -3.46 -23.36 -32.84
C ILE A 254 -4.30 -24.26 -33.76
N SER A 255 -5.61 -24.32 -33.56
CA SER A 255 -6.51 -25.11 -34.42
C SER A 255 -6.57 -24.58 -35.85
N HIS A 256 -6.60 -23.25 -36.02
CA HIS A 256 -6.61 -22.62 -37.33
C HIS A 256 -5.29 -22.85 -38.07
N LEU A 257 -4.15 -22.66 -37.39
CA LEU A 257 -2.83 -22.96 -37.95
C LEU A 257 -2.75 -24.43 -38.41
N LYS A 258 -3.26 -25.37 -37.60
CA LYS A 258 -3.31 -26.78 -37.98
C LYS A 258 -4.19 -27.02 -39.21
N SER A 259 -5.33 -26.35 -39.33
CA SER A 259 -6.23 -26.49 -40.48
C SER A 259 -5.64 -25.96 -41.79
N GLU A 260 -4.72 -25.00 -41.72
CA GLU A 260 -4.04 -24.41 -42.87
C GLU A 260 -2.81 -25.21 -43.35
N MET A 261 -2.39 -26.25 -42.60
CA MET A 261 -1.20 -27.04 -42.94
C MET A 261 -1.48 -28.04 -44.07
N PRO A 262 -0.77 -27.96 -45.21
CA PRO A 262 -0.98 -28.85 -46.35
C PRO A 262 -0.27 -30.19 -46.18
N LEU A 263 -0.64 -31.17 -47.01
CA LEU A 263 0.04 -32.47 -47.07
C LEU A 263 1.46 -32.36 -47.64
N ILE A 264 1.69 -31.44 -48.59
CA ILE A 264 2.97 -31.20 -49.28
C ILE A 264 3.35 -29.72 -49.10
N GLY A 265 4.64 -29.41 -48.98
CA GLY A 265 5.11 -28.01 -48.83
C GLY A 265 4.94 -27.44 -47.41
N LYS A 266 4.95 -28.31 -46.40
CA LYS A 266 4.70 -27.95 -44.98
C LYS A 266 5.63 -26.86 -44.45
N GLN A 267 6.93 -26.94 -44.74
CA GLN A 267 7.92 -25.97 -44.27
C GLN A 267 7.63 -24.56 -44.83
N TRP A 268 7.47 -24.47 -46.14
CA TRP A 268 7.14 -23.21 -46.82
C TRP A 268 5.84 -22.60 -46.30
N LYS A 269 4.78 -23.41 -46.14
CA LYS A 269 3.50 -22.90 -45.60
C LYS A 269 3.64 -22.45 -44.15
N GLN A 270 4.41 -23.16 -43.32
CA GLN A 270 4.68 -22.77 -41.95
C GLN A 270 5.42 -21.42 -41.88
N GLU A 271 6.42 -21.20 -42.73
CA GLU A 271 7.11 -19.90 -42.83
C GLU A 271 6.16 -18.78 -43.28
N CYS A 272 5.31 -19.04 -44.27
CA CYS A 272 4.28 -18.09 -44.72
C CYS A 272 3.28 -17.74 -43.61
N LEU A 273 2.77 -18.74 -42.87
CA LEU A 273 1.88 -18.52 -41.72
C LEU A 273 2.55 -17.75 -40.57
N LEU A 274 3.85 -17.93 -40.37
CA LEU A 274 4.64 -17.15 -39.40
C LEU A 274 4.80 -15.69 -39.83
N SER A 275 5.05 -15.44 -41.13
CA SER A 275 5.18 -14.09 -41.66
C SER A 275 3.85 -13.32 -41.66
N GLU A 276 2.72 -14.01 -41.86
CA GLU A 276 1.38 -13.41 -41.94
C GLU A 276 0.55 -13.56 -40.66
N LEU A 277 1.21 -13.82 -39.52
CA LEU A 277 0.53 -14.14 -38.26
C LEU A 277 -0.40 -13.00 -37.78
N ASP A 278 -0.05 -11.75 -38.05
CA ASP A 278 -0.88 -10.57 -37.82
C ASP A 278 -2.20 -10.64 -38.59
N GLN A 279 -2.16 -11.01 -39.88
CA GLN A 279 -3.36 -11.19 -40.70
C GLN A 279 -4.19 -12.38 -40.21
N VAL A 280 -3.54 -13.46 -39.79
CA VAL A 280 -4.22 -14.62 -39.17
C VAL A 280 -4.99 -14.17 -37.93
N PHE A 281 -4.39 -13.35 -37.07
CA PHE A 281 -5.05 -12.83 -35.88
C PHE A 281 -6.23 -11.93 -36.25
N SER A 282 -6.08 -11.02 -37.22
CA SER A 282 -7.19 -10.18 -37.70
C SER A 282 -8.35 -11.00 -38.27
N LYS A 283 -8.07 -12.07 -39.03
CA LYS A 283 -9.10 -12.99 -39.56
C LYS A 283 -9.84 -13.70 -38.43
N LEU A 284 -9.11 -14.24 -37.44
CA LEU A 284 -9.72 -14.90 -36.28
C LEU A 284 -10.55 -13.93 -35.44
N GLN A 285 -10.07 -12.70 -35.28
CA GLN A 285 -10.74 -11.63 -34.57
C GLN A 285 -12.12 -11.34 -35.17
N GLN A 286 -12.18 -11.15 -36.49
CA GLN A 286 -13.43 -10.89 -37.21
C GLN A 286 -14.35 -12.11 -37.19
N ARG A 287 -13.82 -13.30 -37.48
CA ARG A 287 -14.61 -14.54 -37.60
C ARG A 287 -15.23 -14.98 -36.28
N HIS A 288 -14.48 -14.87 -35.18
CA HIS A 288 -14.92 -15.36 -33.86
C HIS A 288 -15.30 -14.22 -32.90
N LYS A 289 -15.33 -12.97 -33.36
CA LYS A 289 -15.64 -11.76 -32.59
C LYS A 289 -14.79 -11.64 -31.31
N ILE A 290 -13.49 -11.89 -31.45
CA ILE A 290 -12.55 -11.86 -30.33
C ILE A 290 -12.19 -10.39 -30.03
N PRO A 291 -12.24 -9.93 -28.76
CA PRO A 291 -11.71 -8.63 -28.39
C PRO A 291 -10.22 -8.53 -28.68
N ALA A 292 -9.74 -7.36 -29.15
CA ALA A 292 -8.31 -7.18 -29.46
C ALA A 292 -7.40 -7.44 -28.24
N GLY A 293 -7.87 -7.09 -27.03
CA GLY A 293 -7.12 -7.27 -25.78
C GLY A 293 -6.95 -8.72 -25.33
N ASP A 294 -7.73 -9.67 -25.86
CA ASP A 294 -7.62 -11.09 -25.54
C ASP A 294 -6.59 -11.80 -26.45
N LEU A 295 -6.11 -11.13 -27.50
CA LEU A 295 -5.09 -11.66 -28.40
C LEU A 295 -3.68 -11.49 -27.78
N PRO A 296 -2.80 -12.50 -27.91
CA PRO A 296 -1.42 -12.37 -27.45
C PRO A 296 -0.64 -11.37 -28.33
N ASN A 297 0.45 -10.84 -27.80
CA ASN A 297 1.38 -10.04 -28.61
C ASN A 297 1.93 -10.89 -29.78
N VAL A 298 1.74 -10.39 -31.01
CA VAL A 298 2.05 -11.12 -32.24
C VAL A 298 3.52 -11.49 -32.33
N ASP A 299 4.42 -10.56 -31.97
CA ASP A 299 5.86 -10.77 -32.10
C ASP A 299 6.37 -11.82 -31.12
N ILE A 300 5.97 -11.72 -29.84
CA ILE A 300 6.31 -12.71 -28.81
C ILE A 300 5.74 -14.09 -29.19
N PHE A 301 4.50 -14.12 -29.69
CA PHE A 301 3.87 -15.36 -30.12
C PHE A 301 4.61 -15.97 -31.31
N ARG A 302 4.98 -15.17 -32.32
CA ARG A 302 5.74 -15.60 -33.51
C ARG A 302 7.07 -16.21 -33.13
N THR A 303 7.84 -15.56 -32.25
CA THR A 303 9.13 -16.08 -31.77
C THR A 303 8.94 -17.42 -31.07
N THR A 304 7.95 -17.53 -30.17
CA THR A 304 7.67 -18.77 -29.45
C THR A 304 7.22 -19.88 -30.41
N LEU A 305 6.34 -19.56 -31.35
CA LEU A 305 5.74 -20.48 -32.31
C LEU A 305 6.76 -21.05 -33.30
N SER A 306 7.82 -20.29 -33.63
CA SER A 306 8.90 -20.74 -34.52
C SER A 306 9.63 -22.00 -34.04
N ALA A 307 9.64 -22.24 -32.72
CA ALA A 307 10.24 -23.42 -32.12
C ALA A 307 9.38 -24.69 -32.25
N TYR A 308 8.15 -24.59 -32.76
CA TYR A 308 7.20 -25.70 -32.85
C TYR A 308 6.93 -26.11 -34.31
N ASN A 309 6.55 -27.38 -34.49
CA ASN A 309 6.10 -27.90 -35.77
C ASN A 309 4.55 -27.86 -35.83
N MET A 310 4.02 -27.01 -36.70
CA MET A 310 2.57 -26.77 -36.81
C MET A 310 1.79 -27.99 -37.29
N ASP A 311 2.43 -28.92 -38.00
CA ASP A 311 1.79 -30.15 -38.44
C ASP A 311 1.51 -31.11 -37.28
N LYS A 312 2.23 -30.98 -36.16
CA LYS A 312 2.00 -31.79 -34.96
C LYS A 312 0.89 -31.22 -34.06
N PHE A 313 0.33 -30.07 -34.40
CA PHE A 313 -0.75 -29.48 -33.62
C PHE A 313 -2.02 -30.31 -33.68
N LYS A 314 -2.80 -30.22 -32.61
CA LYS A 314 -4.08 -30.90 -32.50
C LYS A 314 -5.15 -30.12 -33.26
N PRO A 315 -6.05 -30.79 -34.00
CA PRO A 315 -7.17 -30.13 -34.65
C PRO A 315 -8.18 -29.64 -33.62
N MET A 316 -9.12 -28.81 -34.09
CA MET A 316 -10.22 -28.29 -33.28
C MET A 316 -11.07 -29.44 -32.72
N ARG A 317 -11.35 -29.38 -31.41
CA ARG A 317 -12.29 -30.28 -30.73
C ARG A 317 -13.47 -29.48 -30.23
N GLU A 318 -14.57 -29.45 -31.00
CA GLU A 318 -15.75 -28.63 -30.73
C GLU A 318 -16.29 -28.79 -29.30
N ILE A 319 -16.29 -30.02 -28.76
CA ILE A 319 -16.77 -30.29 -27.40
C ILE A 319 -15.99 -29.51 -26.33
N LEU A 320 -14.68 -29.32 -26.49
CA LEU A 320 -13.87 -28.58 -25.53
C LEU A 320 -14.18 -27.08 -25.58
N PHE A 321 -14.43 -26.54 -26.79
CA PHE A 321 -14.84 -25.14 -26.96
C PHE A 321 -16.22 -24.92 -26.35
N LYS A 322 -17.17 -25.82 -26.59
CA LYS A 322 -18.51 -25.76 -25.99
C LYS A 322 -18.45 -25.75 -24.47
N ASN A 323 -17.63 -26.60 -23.85
CA ASN A 323 -17.50 -26.64 -22.39
C ASN A 323 -16.92 -25.32 -21.83
N VAL A 324 -15.94 -24.72 -22.50
CA VAL A 324 -15.39 -23.43 -22.07
C VAL A 324 -16.40 -22.30 -22.28
N ASP A 325 -17.14 -22.30 -23.38
CA ASP A 325 -18.19 -21.33 -23.66
C ASP A 325 -19.35 -21.45 -22.67
N GLU A 326 -19.73 -22.67 -22.28
CA GLU A 326 -20.75 -22.93 -21.25
C GLU A 326 -20.30 -22.41 -19.88
N ALA A 327 -19.05 -22.72 -19.50
CA ALA A 327 -18.47 -22.22 -18.25
C ALA A 327 -18.42 -20.68 -18.20
N LEU A 328 -18.01 -20.02 -19.30
CA LEU A 328 -17.91 -18.57 -19.39
C LEU A 328 -19.27 -17.87 -19.40
N ASN A 329 -20.28 -18.46 -20.05
CA ASN A 329 -21.58 -17.80 -20.26
C ASN A 329 -22.62 -18.14 -19.19
N TYR A 330 -22.48 -19.26 -18.47
CA TYR A 330 -23.49 -19.72 -17.51
C TYR A 330 -22.91 -20.03 -16.13
N ASP A 331 -21.89 -20.89 -16.04
CA ASP A 331 -21.42 -21.38 -14.73
C ASP A 331 -20.72 -20.28 -13.91
N LEU A 332 -19.81 -19.53 -14.53
CA LEU A 332 -19.07 -18.46 -13.86
C LEU A 332 -20.00 -17.28 -13.47
N PRO A 333 -20.92 -16.81 -14.33
CA PRO A 333 -21.93 -15.84 -13.91
C PRO A 333 -22.83 -16.31 -12.75
N ARG A 334 -23.24 -17.59 -12.73
CA ARG A 334 -23.99 -18.16 -11.60
C ARG A 334 -23.16 -18.20 -10.31
N LEU A 335 -21.88 -18.50 -10.41
CA LEU A 335 -20.98 -18.43 -9.27
C LEU A 335 -20.90 -16.99 -8.74
N VAL A 336 -20.74 -16.00 -9.62
CA VAL A 336 -20.68 -14.58 -9.23
C VAL A 336 -21.96 -14.12 -8.53
N SER A 337 -23.14 -14.52 -9.00
CA SER A 337 -24.41 -14.14 -8.36
C SER A 337 -24.62 -14.78 -6.99
N SER A 338 -23.96 -15.91 -6.70
CA SER A 338 -24.05 -16.59 -5.39
C SER A 338 -23.16 -15.96 -4.30
N ILE A 339 -22.16 -15.18 -4.69
CA ILE A 339 -21.12 -14.64 -3.81
C ILE A 339 -21.62 -13.74 -2.68
N PRO A 340 -22.59 -12.82 -2.88
CA PRO A 340 -23.12 -12.02 -1.77
C PRO A 340 -23.58 -12.90 -0.60
N SER A 341 -24.25 -14.02 -0.88
CA SER A 341 -24.69 -15.00 0.12
C SER A 341 -23.52 -15.68 0.82
N ILE A 342 -22.43 -15.96 0.09
CA ILE A 342 -21.19 -16.51 0.66
C ILE A 342 -20.55 -15.50 1.61
N TYR A 343 -20.53 -14.20 1.27
CA TYR A 343 -20.00 -13.18 2.17
C TYR A 343 -20.83 -13.05 3.44
N THR A 344 -22.16 -13.09 3.36
CA THR A 344 -23.03 -13.08 4.55
C THR A 344 -22.74 -14.28 5.46
N ALA A 345 -22.57 -15.48 4.91
CA ALA A 345 -22.22 -16.67 5.69
C ALA A 345 -20.80 -16.58 6.33
N LEU A 346 -19.86 -15.94 5.65
CA LEU A 346 -18.51 -15.68 6.19
C LEU A 346 -18.53 -14.64 7.31
N GLU A 347 -19.42 -13.64 7.26
CA GLU A 347 -19.59 -12.64 8.32
C GLU A 347 -20.20 -13.25 9.60
N GLU A 348 -21.13 -14.21 9.47
CA GLU A 348 -21.71 -14.96 10.60
C GLU A 348 -20.68 -15.85 11.31
N THR A 349 -19.64 -16.32 10.60
CA THR A 349 -18.54 -17.10 11.18
C THR A 349 -17.42 -16.22 11.75
N ASP A 350 -17.12 -15.09 11.11
CA ASP A 350 -16.12 -14.14 11.60
C ASP A 350 -16.63 -13.37 12.86
N THR A 351 -17.94 -13.10 12.99
CA THR A 351 -18.52 -12.47 14.21
C THR A 351 -18.45 -13.36 15.47
N ILE A 352 -18.46 -14.68 15.33
CA ILE A 352 -18.30 -15.63 16.45
C ILE A 352 -16.84 -15.66 16.96
N ASN A 353 -15.85 -15.43 16.09
CA ASN A 353 -14.43 -15.43 16.45
C ASN A 353 -13.86 -14.05 16.82
N LEU A 354 -14.50 -12.95 16.40
CA LEU A 354 -14.06 -11.58 16.74
C LEU A 354 -14.39 -11.16 18.19
N GLN A 355 -15.21 -11.92 18.92
CA GLN A 355 -15.41 -11.73 20.36
C GLN A 355 -14.16 -12.10 21.20
N TYR A 356 -13.21 -12.85 20.65
CA TYR A 356 -12.00 -13.29 21.37
C TYR A 356 -10.68 -12.69 20.84
N ALA A 357 -10.74 -11.86 19.79
CA ALA A 357 -9.57 -11.17 19.22
C ALA A 357 -9.71 -9.64 19.19
N SER A 358 -10.64 -9.10 19.97
CA SER A 358 -10.54 -7.70 20.38
C SER A 358 -9.54 -7.64 21.54
N PRO A 359 -8.43 -6.88 21.48
CA PRO A 359 -7.88 -6.38 22.73
C PRO A 359 -9.05 -5.65 23.40
N ASN A 360 -9.28 -5.93 24.68
CA ASN A 360 -10.30 -5.26 25.47
C ASN A 360 -10.43 -3.81 25.01
N PRO A 361 -11.64 -3.27 24.80
CA PRO A 361 -11.82 -1.83 24.87
C PRO A 361 -11.53 -1.49 26.33
N THR A 362 -10.24 -1.41 26.68
CA THR A 362 -9.80 -0.36 27.58
C THR A 362 -10.39 0.85 26.92
N THR A 363 -11.42 1.39 27.54
CA THR A 363 -12.00 2.67 27.22
C THR A 363 -10.83 3.56 26.86
N VAL A 364 -10.61 3.71 25.55
CA VAL A 364 -9.96 4.90 25.04
C VAL A 364 -11.04 5.92 25.36
N ALA A 365 -11.00 6.40 26.61
CA ALA A 365 -11.41 7.76 26.88
C ALA A 365 -10.86 8.54 25.69
N GLU A 366 -11.72 9.28 25.02
CA GLU A 366 -11.31 10.25 24.01
C GLU A 366 -10.25 11.14 24.67
N ILE A 367 -9.00 10.72 24.65
CA ILE A 367 -7.88 11.58 24.93
C ILE A 367 -7.72 12.29 23.60
N SER A 368 -8.53 13.33 23.44
CA SER A 368 -8.30 14.41 22.49
C SER A 368 -6.93 14.99 22.81
N LEU A 369 -5.87 14.37 22.27
CA LEU A 369 -4.53 14.91 22.36
C LEU A 369 -4.51 16.22 21.56
N PRO A 370 -3.92 17.29 22.12
CA PRO A 370 -4.11 18.64 21.62
C PRO A 370 -3.41 18.82 20.27
N SER A 371 -4.18 19.24 19.26
CA SER A 371 -3.61 20.06 18.21
C SER A 371 -3.15 21.36 18.87
N TYR A 372 -1.90 21.78 18.72
CA TYR A 372 -1.44 23.09 19.22
C TYR A 372 -2.27 24.26 18.67
N TRP A 373 -3.03 24.03 17.61
CA TRP A 373 -3.92 24.99 16.96
C TRP A 373 -5.40 24.73 17.26
N LEU A 374 -5.69 23.95 18.31
CA LEU A 374 -7.00 23.79 18.93
C LEU A 374 -6.84 24.02 20.43
N ILE A 375 -7.73 24.80 21.02
CA ILE A 375 -7.72 25.05 22.46
C ILE A 375 -8.59 23.97 23.13
N PRO A 376 -8.03 23.07 23.95
CA PRO A 376 -8.83 22.08 24.66
C PRO A 376 -9.93 22.76 25.50
N THR A 377 -11.12 22.16 25.58
CA THR A 377 -12.25 22.74 26.34
C THR A 377 -11.93 22.96 27.82
N THR A 378 -11.06 22.12 28.39
CA THR A 378 -10.54 22.26 29.76
C THR A 378 -9.63 23.47 29.93
N ASP A 379 -8.74 23.72 28.96
CA ASP A 379 -7.82 24.85 28.97
C ASP A 379 -8.58 26.16 28.72
N ARG A 380 -9.55 26.14 27.80
CA ARG A 380 -10.46 27.27 27.55
C ARG A 380 -11.20 27.69 28.82
N ALA A 381 -11.80 26.74 29.53
CA ALA A 381 -12.50 27.03 30.79
C ALA A 381 -11.54 27.60 31.86
N LYS A 382 -10.31 27.10 31.94
CA LYS A 382 -9.29 27.62 32.85
C LYS A 382 -8.92 29.08 32.52
N TYR A 383 -8.68 29.40 31.26
CA TYR A 383 -8.32 30.75 30.83
C TYR A 383 -9.50 31.73 30.97
N GLN A 384 -10.73 31.30 30.69
CA GLN A 384 -11.94 32.08 30.93
C GLN A 384 -12.13 32.41 32.41
N ASN A 385 -11.88 31.45 33.31
CA ASN A 385 -11.94 31.71 34.75
C ASN A 385 -10.85 32.68 35.21
N LEU A 386 -9.63 32.58 34.66
CA LEU A 386 -8.56 33.52 34.93
C LEU A 386 -8.93 34.94 34.49
N PHE A 387 -9.48 35.07 33.27
CA PHE A 387 -9.99 36.34 32.75
C PHE A 387 -11.04 36.96 33.68
N ALA A 388 -12.07 36.19 34.04
CA ALA A 388 -13.14 36.66 34.92
C ALA A 388 -12.62 37.08 36.30
N SER A 389 -11.65 36.34 36.87
CA SER A 389 -11.04 36.70 38.15
C SER A 389 -10.21 37.97 38.09
N THR A 390 -9.52 38.21 36.97
CA THR A 390 -8.70 39.40 36.73
C THR A 390 -9.59 40.63 36.57
N ILE A 391 -10.65 40.53 35.78
CA ILE A 391 -11.65 41.59 35.58
C ILE A 391 -12.29 42.00 36.92
N ALA A 392 -12.63 41.02 37.77
CA ALA A 392 -13.21 41.27 39.09
C ALA A 392 -12.22 41.89 40.09
N ALA A 393 -10.94 41.50 40.05
CA ALA A 393 -9.90 42.04 40.93
C ALA A 393 -9.54 43.50 40.58
N GLU A 394 -9.50 43.83 39.29
CA GLU A 394 -9.17 45.15 38.77
C GLU A 394 -10.39 46.09 38.65
N GLY A 395 -11.60 45.59 38.92
CA GLY A 395 -12.84 46.38 38.91
C GLY A 395 -13.25 46.88 37.52
N ILE A 396 -13.08 46.05 36.48
CA ILE A 396 -13.34 46.41 35.09
C ILE A 396 -14.78 46.03 34.69
N ASP A 397 -15.63 47.00 34.32
CA ASP A 397 -17.05 46.75 34.06
C ASP A 397 -17.38 46.32 32.61
N ASN A 398 -16.46 46.53 31.65
CA ASN A 398 -16.74 46.36 30.22
C ASN A 398 -16.39 44.97 29.65
N ASN A 399 -15.94 44.01 30.47
CA ASN A 399 -15.44 42.70 30.02
C ASN A 399 -14.35 42.75 28.93
N MET A 400 -13.59 43.85 28.87
CA MET A 400 -12.46 44.04 27.96
C MET A 400 -11.23 44.34 28.79
N LEU A 401 -10.18 43.53 28.64
CA LEU A 401 -8.97 43.65 29.43
C LEU A 401 -8.02 44.67 28.78
N PRO A 402 -7.64 45.77 29.47
CA PRO A 402 -6.69 46.75 28.94
C PRO A 402 -5.32 46.13 28.67
N GLY A 403 -4.68 46.55 27.57
CA GLY A 403 -3.37 46.02 27.18
C GLY A 403 -2.25 46.14 28.22
N GLU A 404 -2.28 47.16 29.08
CA GLU A 404 -1.30 47.30 30.18
C GLU A 404 -1.43 46.18 31.23
N ILE A 405 -2.67 45.81 31.57
CA ILE A 405 -2.94 44.74 32.54
C ILE A 405 -2.66 43.39 31.90
N ALA A 406 -3.11 43.18 30.66
CA ALA A 406 -2.82 41.98 29.89
C ALA A 406 -1.30 41.75 29.76
N LYS A 407 -0.54 42.79 29.41
CA LYS A 407 0.93 42.73 29.31
C LYS A 407 1.59 42.32 30.62
N SER A 408 1.10 42.78 31.77
CA SER A 408 1.60 42.35 33.08
C SER A 408 1.46 40.83 33.24
N ILE A 409 0.28 40.29 32.92
CA ILE A 409 -0.03 38.85 33.01
C ILE A 409 0.82 38.05 32.01
N LEU A 410 0.94 38.51 30.77
CA LEU A 410 1.72 37.80 29.75
C LEU A 410 3.23 37.79 30.11
N THR A 411 3.74 38.83 30.78
CA THR A 411 5.15 38.92 31.20
C THR A 411 5.51 37.89 32.28
N GLU A 412 4.54 37.47 33.11
CA GLU A 412 4.73 36.42 34.12
C GLU A 412 5.06 35.04 33.51
N SER A 413 4.83 34.85 32.20
CA SER A 413 5.15 33.61 31.50
C SER A 413 6.65 33.34 31.33
N GLY A 414 7.51 34.34 31.52
CA GLY A 414 8.96 34.22 31.35
C GLY A 414 9.45 34.15 29.89
N LEU A 415 8.57 34.40 28.92
CA LEU A 415 8.93 34.49 27.50
C LEU A 415 9.66 35.81 27.17
N SER A 416 10.47 35.81 26.11
CA SER A 416 11.15 37.03 25.63
C SER A 416 10.16 38.10 25.17
N ASN A 417 10.52 39.38 25.30
CA ASN A 417 9.70 40.50 24.83
C ASN A 417 9.30 40.39 23.34
N ASP A 418 10.17 39.84 22.49
CA ASP A 418 9.89 39.65 21.06
C ASP A 418 8.75 38.64 20.83
N LEU A 419 8.77 37.52 21.57
CA LEU A 419 7.69 36.52 21.53
C LEU A 419 6.39 37.06 22.13
N LEU A 420 6.45 37.82 23.22
CA LEU A 420 5.26 38.44 23.82
C LEU A 420 4.61 39.45 22.86
N ALA A 421 5.42 40.22 22.12
CA ALA A 421 4.93 41.13 21.08
C ALA A 421 4.29 40.36 19.91
N GLN A 422 4.86 39.21 19.51
CA GLN A 422 4.27 38.35 18.50
C GLN A 422 2.93 37.75 18.97
N ILE A 423 2.85 37.26 20.21
CA ILE A 423 1.62 36.72 20.81
C ILE A 423 0.54 37.79 20.88
N TRP A 424 0.89 39.00 21.32
CA TRP A 424 -0.04 40.14 21.35
C TRP A 424 -0.64 40.39 19.97
N ARG A 425 0.20 40.53 18.95
CA ARG A 425 -0.23 40.79 17.57
C ARG A 425 -1.11 39.68 16.99
N LEU A 426 -0.92 38.43 17.42
CA LEU A 426 -1.73 37.30 16.98
C LEU A 426 -3.07 37.20 17.71
N SER A 427 -3.17 37.76 18.92
CA SER A 427 -4.32 37.58 19.80
C SER A 427 -5.29 38.77 19.75
N ASP A 428 -4.77 40.00 19.61
CA ASP A 428 -5.55 41.23 19.42
C ASP A 428 -6.07 41.31 17.97
N MET A 429 -7.14 40.56 17.69
CA MET A 429 -7.70 40.42 16.34
C MET A 429 -8.45 41.69 15.92
N SER A 430 -9.06 42.37 16.89
CA SER A 430 -9.77 43.63 16.70
C SER A 430 -8.82 44.83 16.51
N SER A 431 -7.55 44.71 16.94
CA SER A 431 -6.55 45.79 16.94
C SER A 431 -7.01 47.03 17.70
N ASP A 432 -7.85 46.86 18.72
CA ASP A 432 -8.41 47.94 19.52
C ASP A 432 -7.58 48.24 20.78
N GLY A 433 -6.55 47.44 21.07
CA GLY A 433 -5.66 47.60 22.21
C GLY A 433 -6.20 46.99 23.51
N PHE A 434 -7.32 46.26 23.44
CA PHE A 434 -7.92 45.49 24.51
C PHE A 434 -7.95 44.01 24.11
N LEU A 435 -8.15 43.14 25.09
CA LEU A 435 -8.44 41.72 24.82
C LEU A 435 -9.82 41.39 25.36
N ASP A 436 -10.70 40.91 24.49
CA ASP A 436 -11.91 40.24 24.92
C ASP A 436 -11.61 38.83 25.50
N VAL A 437 -12.65 38.13 25.95
CA VAL A 437 -12.49 36.81 26.58
C VAL A 437 -11.89 35.77 25.62
N ASP A 438 -12.20 35.82 24.34
CA ASP A 438 -11.73 34.83 23.36
C ASP A 438 -10.33 35.17 22.88
N GLU A 439 -10.02 36.45 22.67
CA GLU A 439 -8.68 36.96 22.40
C GLU A 439 -7.71 36.66 23.56
N PHE A 440 -8.16 36.81 24.80
CA PHE A 440 -7.36 36.45 25.98
C PHE A 440 -7.11 34.94 26.07
N VAL A 441 -8.12 34.12 25.79
CA VAL A 441 -7.99 32.66 25.73
C VAL A 441 -6.96 32.24 24.68
N ILE A 442 -6.95 32.89 23.51
CA ILE A 442 -5.96 32.67 22.45
C ILE A 442 -4.56 33.09 22.94
N ALA A 443 -4.41 34.25 23.55
CA ALA A 443 -3.13 34.73 24.08
C ALA A 443 -2.51 33.75 25.09
N MET A 444 -3.32 33.26 26.04
CA MET A 444 -2.87 32.30 27.04
C MET A 444 -2.51 30.94 26.44
N HIS A 445 -3.24 30.51 25.41
CA HIS A 445 -2.91 29.28 24.68
C HIS A 445 -1.61 29.42 23.88
N LEU A 446 -1.39 30.54 23.20
CA LEU A 446 -0.16 30.82 22.46
C LEU A 446 1.07 30.92 23.38
N ILE A 447 0.92 31.43 24.61
CA ILE A 447 1.96 31.35 25.63
C ILE A 447 2.36 29.90 25.91
N LYS A 448 1.37 29.04 26.16
CA LYS A 448 1.61 27.61 26.44
C LYS A 448 2.34 26.94 25.26
N VAL A 449 1.88 27.20 24.04
CA VAL A 449 2.52 26.70 22.80
C VAL A 449 3.98 27.17 22.69
N ALA A 450 4.26 28.44 23.01
CA ALA A 450 5.62 28.98 22.99
C ALA A 450 6.51 28.42 24.11
N GLN A 451 5.95 28.18 25.31
CA GLN A 451 6.65 27.54 26.43
C GLN A 451 6.99 26.07 26.14
N ASP A 452 6.15 25.38 25.35
CA ASP A 452 6.38 24.02 24.86
C ASP A 452 7.44 23.96 23.74
N GLY A 453 8.04 25.10 23.35
CA GLY A 453 9.13 25.19 22.37
C GLY A 453 8.66 25.19 20.91
N VAL A 454 7.36 25.39 20.65
CA VAL A 454 6.80 25.45 19.31
C VAL A 454 6.95 26.86 18.74
N VAL A 455 7.42 26.96 17.49
CA VAL A 455 7.57 28.25 16.79
C VAL A 455 6.19 28.80 16.41
N LEU A 456 5.92 30.04 16.81
CA LEU A 456 4.65 30.71 16.52
C LEU A 456 4.54 31.14 15.05
N PRO A 457 3.36 31.00 14.42
CA PRO A 457 3.15 31.38 13.02
C PRO A 457 3.15 32.90 12.84
N GLU A 458 3.34 33.36 11.59
CA GLU A 458 3.24 34.79 11.25
C GLU A 458 1.80 35.32 11.20
N LYS A 459 0.82 34.42 11.08
CA LYS A 459 -0.62 34.72 11.05
C LYS A 459 -1.38 33.71 11.89
N LEU A 460 -2.46 34.16 12.54
CA LEU A 460 -3.31 33.29 13.36
C LEU A 460 -3.96 32.20 12.48
N PRO A 461 -3.77 30.90 12.78
CA PRO A 461 -4.43 29.82 12.06
C PRO A 461 -5.95 29.90 12.17
N LEU A 462 -6.66 29.58 11.08
CA LEU A 462 -8.13 29.62 11.03
C LEU A 462 -8.82 28.72 12.08
N SER A 463 -8.13 27.69 12.57
CA SER A 463 -8.65 26.80 13.62
C SER A 463 -8.66 27.42 15.02
N LEU A 464 -7.96 28.53 15.24
CA LEU A 464 -7.95 29.29 16.49
C LEU A 464 -8.86 30.52 16.46
N VAL A 465 -9.40 30.88 15.28
CA VAL A 465 -10.33 32.01 15.16
C VAL A 465 -11.67 31.61 15.80
N PRO A 466 -12.18 32.37 16.77
CA PRO A 466 -13.50 32.13 17.37
C PRO A 466 -14.58 32.19 16.30
N SER A 467 -15.51 31.23 16.34
CA SER A 467 -16.60 31.07 15.36
C SER A 467 -17.78 31.99 15.59
#